data_AF-A0A938MD45-F1
#
_entry.id   AF-A0A938MD45-F1
#
_cell.length_a   1.000
_cell.length_b   1.000
_cell.length_c   1.000
_cell.angle_alpha   90.00
_cell.angle_beta   90.00
_cell.angle_gamma   90.00
#
_symmetry.space_group_name_H-M   'P 1'
#
loop_
_entity.id
_entity.type
_entity.pdbx_description
1 polymer ?
#
loop_
_entity_poly.entity_id
_entity_poly.type
_entity_poly.pdbx_seq_one_letter_code
_entity_poly.pdbx_strand_id
1 'polypeptide(L)'
;MRPKLLLAALLASAIAWAEAPPAVKGQAQCLMIGAIGLKWDGVEGATGYVVYRSRDGQAWAKLAEVVRSEYIDRHDLEPDATYFYAVASRKEGKESEKSLIGMAANSANLVAGGDFEMDEPGATKPRCFATMSNEDGRLR
;
A
#
# COMPACT_ATOMS: atom_id res chain seq x y z
N MET A 1 -52.81 19.92 17.35
CA MET A 1 -51.90 19.54 16.26
C MET A 1 -50.77 20.60 16.20
N ARG A 2 -49.50 20.18 16.23
CA ARG A 2 -48.25 21.01 16.25
C ARG A 2 -47.58 20.90 14.85
N PRO A 3 -46.77 21.87 14.33
CA PRO A 3 -45.62 22.51 15.01
C PRO A 3 -45.47 24.03 14.77
N LYS A 4 -44.76 24.88 15.54
CA LYS A 4 -43.44 24.88 16.24
C LYS A 4 -42.22 25.21 15.33
N LEU A 5 -41.53 26.31 15.70
CA LEU A 5 -40.13 26.78 15.41
C LEU A 5 -39.85 27.50 14.07
N LEU A 6 -39.45 28.79 14.06
CA LEU A 6 -38.15 29.46 14.37
C LEU A 6 -37.16 29.48 13.17
N LEU A 7 -36.81 30.68 12.67
CA LEU A 7 -35.65 31.01 11.80
C LEU A 7 -35.39 32.52 11.99
N ALA A 8 -34.19 33.12 12.04
CA ALA A 8 -32.80 32.77 11.73
C ALA A 8 -31.91 33.72 12.60
N ALA A 9 -30.59 33.67 12.72
CA ALA A 9 -29.52 33.05 11.95
C ALA A 9 -28.33 32.86 12.90
N LEU A 10 -27.69 31.70 12.85
CA LEU A 10 -26.37 31.50 13.44
C LEU A 10 -25.35 31.56 12.30
N LEU A 11 -24.41 32.50 12.41
CA LEU A 11 -23.20 32.58 11.58
C LEU A 11 -22.44 31.26 11.72
N ALA A 12 -22.52 30.38 10.72
CA ALA A 12 -21.65 29.22 10.65
C ALA A 12 -20.25 29.69 10.20
N SER A 13 -19.40 30.02 11.17
CA SER A 13 -17.97 30.17 10.96
C SER A 13 -17.40 28.79 10.64
N ALA A 14 -17.02 28.58 9.37
CA ALA A 14 -16.28 27.38 8.97
C ALA A 14 -14.85 27.51 9.51
N ILE A 15 -14.63 27.05 10.73
CA ILE A 15 -13.31 26.63 11.17
C ILE A 15 -12.94 25.47 10.26
N ALA A 16 -12.08 25.71 9.27
CA ALA A 16 -11.45 24.65 8.51
C ALA A 16 -10.57 23.86 9.50
N TRP A 17 -11.16 22.86 10.16
CA TRP A 17 -10.40 21.74 10.70
C TRP A 17 -9.59 21.22 9.52
N ALA A 18 -8.27 21.30 9.60
CA ALA A 18 -7.40 20.73 8.59
C ALA A 18 -7.75 19.24 8.50
N GLU A 19 -8.56 18.86 7.52
CA GLU A 19 -8.79 17.47 7.19
C GLU A 19 -7.41 16.87 6.94
N ALA A 20 -7.11 15.79 7.66
CA ALA A 20 -5.89 15.06 7.47
C ALA A 20 -5.72 14.80 5.96
N PRO A 21 -4.51 15.00 5.39
CA PRO A 21 -4.28 14.76 3.97
C PRO A 21 -4.84 13.39 3.58
N PRO A 22 -5.51 13.28 2.42
CA PRO A 22 -6.15 12.03 2.03
C PRO A 22 -5.11 10.91 2.01
N ALA A 23 -5.47 9.77 2.60
CA ALA A 23 -4.59 8.62 2.65
C ALA A 23 -4.23 8.20 1.23
N VAL A 24 -2.93 7.97 1.00
CA VAL A 24 -2.43 7.42 -0.27
C VAL A 24 -2.98 6.00 -0.40
N LYS A 25 -3.80 5.77 -1.42
CA LYS A 25 -4.33 4.45 -1.75
C LYS A 25 -3.41 3.77 -2.74
N GLY A 26 -3.21 2.47 -2.58
CA GLY A 26 -2.32 1.72 -3.45
C GLY A 26 -2.40 0.24 -3.19
N GLN A 27 -1.38 -0.47 -3.67
CA GLN A 27 -1.19 -1.89 -3.48
C GLN A 27 0.29 -2.24 -3.47
N ALA A 28 0.60 -3.30 -2.74
CA ALA A 28 1.87 -3.99 -2.80
C ALA A 28 1.64 -5.36 -3.42
N GLN A 29 2.46 -5.74 -4.38
CA GLN A 29 2.38 -7.02 -5.06
C GLN A 29 3.78 -7.61 -5.16
N CYS A 30 3.94 -8.85 -4.72
CA CYS A 30 5.20 -9.54 -4.99
C CYS A 30 5.29 -9.94 -6.47
N LEU A 31 6.33 -9.46 -7.15
CA LEU A 31 6.57 -9.66 -8.58
C LEU A 31 7.37 -10.92 -8.87
N MET A 32 8.30 -11.24 -7.98
CA MET A 32 9.11 -12.46 -7.94
C MET A 32 9.81 -12.52 -6.57
N ILE A 33 10.39 -13.66 -6.22
CA ILE A 33 11.20 -13.76 -4.99
C ILE A 33 12.32 -12.70 -5.04
N GLY A 34 12.41 -11.90 -3.99
CA GLY A 34 13.36 -10.80 -3.87
C GLY A 34 12.93 -9.50 -4.58
N ALA A 35 11.69 -9.42 -5.09
CA ALA A 35 11.17 -8.19 -5.67
C ALA A 35 9.68 -7.97 -5.38
N ILE A 36 9.37 -6.88 -4.68
CA ILE A 36 8.00 -6.44 -4.40
C ILE A 36 7.73 -5.12 -5.11
N GLY A 37 6.74 -5.13 -6.00
CA GLY A 37 6.24 -3.97 -6.72
C GLY A 37 5.20 -3.23 -5.89
N LEU A 38 5.34 -1.91 -5.83
CA LEU A 38 4.45 -1.01 -5.15
C LEU A 38 3.88 -0.04 -6.18
N LYS A 39 2.56 0.15 -6.14
CA LYS A 39 1.87 1.13 -6.98
C LYS A 39 0.80 1.82 -6.16
N TRP A 40 0.71 3.14 -6.29
CA TRP A 40 -0.27 3.93 -5.59
C TRP A 40 -0.85 5.03 -6.46
N ASP A 41 -1.95 5.60 -5.99
CA ASP A 41 -2.63 6.72 -6.62
C ASP A 41 -1.83 8.00 -6.40
N GLY A 42 -1.68 8.79 -7.46
CA GLY A 42 -1.06 10.10 -7.37
C GLY A 42 -1.92 11.05 -6.51
N VAL A 43 -1.28 11.69 -5.54
CA VAL A 43 -1.87 12.79 -4.77
C VAL A 43 -1.66 14.12 -5.51
N GLU A 44 -2.75 14.86 -5.72
CA GLU A 44 -2.71 16.15 -6.41
C GLU A 44 -1.80 17.16 -5.68
N GLY A 45 -0.91 17.80 -6.43
CA GLY A 45 0.05 18.77 -5.88
C GLY A 45 1.23 18.15 -5.12
N ALA A 46 1.36 16.82 -5.07
CA ALA A 46 2.56 16.17 -4.55
C ALA A 46 3.72 16.35 -5.53
N THR A 47 4.87 16.73 -5.00
CA THR A 47 6.15 16.82 -5.73
C THR A 47 6.94 15.51 -5.67
N GLY A 48 6.51 14.57 -4.83
CA GLY A 48 7.08 13.24 -4.70
C GLY A 48 6.46 12.45 -3.55
N TYR A 49 7.07 11.31 -3.25
CA TYR A 49 6.61 10.33 -2.27
C TYR A 49 7.79 9.77 -1.47
N VAL A 50 7.54 9.43 -0.22
CA VAL A 50 8.47 8.70 0.64
C VAL A 50 7.90 7.31 0.86
N VAL A 51 8.68 6.29 0.52
CA VAL A 51 8.30 4.88 0.60
C VAL A 51 8.89 4.29 1.87
N TYR A 52 8.04 3.64 2.65
CA TYR A 52 8.39 2.98 3.90
C TYR A 52 8.07 1.49 3.86
N ARG A 53 8.85 0.72 4.61
CA ARG A 53 8.63 -0.71 4.83
C ARG A 53 8.65 -1.04 6.31
N SER A 54 7.82 -1.99 6.70
CA SER A 54 7.77 -2.56 8.04
C SER A 54 7.60 -4.08 7.96
N ARG A 55 8.10 -4.81 8.98
CA ARG A 55 7.88 -6.25 9.14
C ARG A 55 6.73 -6.58 10.11
N ASP A 56 6.40 -5.64 10.98
CA ASP A 56 5.38 -5.79 12.04
C ASP A 56 4.18 -4.83 11.85
N GLY A 57 4.24 -3.95 10.85
CA GLY A 57 3.25 -2.90 10.60
C GLY A 57 3.36 -1.70 11.55
N GLN A 58 4.35 -1.68 12.44
CA GLN A 58 4.51 -0.67 13.50
C GLN A 58 5.83 0.09 13.37
N ALA A 59 6.94 -0.64 13.23
CA ALA A 59 8.26 -0.06 13.04
C ALA A 59 8.54 0.13 11.55
N TRP A 60 8.63 1.39 11.12
CA TRP A 60 8.78 1.76 9.71
C TRP A 60 10.20 2.20 9.40
N ALA A 61 10.84 1.53 8.44
CA ALA A 61 12.09 1.94 7.83
C ALA A 61 11.83 2.68 6.52
N LYS A 62 12.52 3.81 6.31
CA LYS A 62 12.48 4.52 5.04
C LYS A 62 13.29 3.75 4.00
N LEU A 63 12.68 3.45 2.87
CA LEU A 63 13.36 2.80 1.73
C LEU A 63 13.88 3.83 0.73
N ALA A 64 13.01 4.74 0.29
CA ALA A 64 13.33 5.65 -0.80
C ALA A 64 12.48 6.92 -0.79
N GLU A 65 12.98 7.95 -1.48
CA GLU A 65 12.18 9.07 -1.94
C GLU A 65 12.08 8.99 -3.47
N VAL A 66 10.86 9.05 -4.00
CA VAL A 66 10.59 8.89 -5.43
C VAL A 66 9.64 9.98 -5.92
N VAL A 67 9.73 10.34 -7.19
CA VAL A 67 8.78 11.30 -7.81
C VAL A 67 7.58 10.58 -8.40
N ARG A 68 7.77 9.34 -8.87
CA ARG A 68 6.73 8.53 -9.49
C ARG A 68 5.86 7.83 -8.44
N SER A 69 4.64 7.50 -8.82
CA SER A 69 3.69 6.74 -7.97
C SER A 69 3.88 5.21 -8.04
N GLU A 70 5.13 4.79 -8.21
CA GLU A 70 5.54 3.40 -8.32
C GLU A 70 6.95 3.22 -7.74
N TYR A 71 7.20 2.05 -7.15
CA TYR A 71 8.51 1.66 -6.64
C TYR A 71 8.65 0.13 -6.65
N ILE A 72 9.87 -0.38 -6.85
CA ILE A 72 10.15 -1.81 -6.71
C ILE A 72 11.17 -1.98 -5.59
N ASP A 73 10.76 -2.60 -4.50
CA ASP A 73 11.65 -3.00 -3.42
C ASP A 73 12.39 -4.29 -3.82
N ARG A 74 13.72 -4.26 -3.77
CA ARG A 74 14.61 -5.37 -4.15
C ARG A 74 15.71 -5.66 -3.14
N HIS A 75 15.65 -5.04 -1.96
CA HIS A 75 16.76 -5.07 -0.99
C HIS A 75 16.29 -5.60 0.36
N ASP A 76 17.10 -6.42 1.02
CA ASP A 76 16.82 -6.96 2.36
C ASP A 76 15.43 -7.62 2.51
N LEU A 77 15.05 -8.35 1.46
CA LEU A 77 13.85 -9.17 1.41
C LEU A 77 14.22 -10.62 1.72
N GLU A 78 13.96 -11.06 2.95
CA GLU A 78 14.10 -12.46 3.33
C GLU A 78 13.01 -13.33 2.70
N PRO A 79 13.34 -14.57 2.31
CA PRO A 79 12.35 -15.54 1.87
C PRO A 79 11.28 -15.78 2.93
N ASP A 80 10.04 -15.96 2.48
CA ASP A 80 8.87 -16.28 3.31
C ASP A 80 8.51 -15.24 4.38
N ALA A 81 9.08 -14.03 4.29
CA ALA A 81 8.72 -12.90 5.13
C ALA A 81 7.57 -12.08 4.53
N THR A 82 6.71 -11.54 5.39
CA THR A 82 5.67 -10.57 5.01
C THR A 82 6.16 -9.16 5.30
N TYR A 83 5.96 -8.27 4.33
CA TYR A 83 6.28 -6.85 4.47
C TYR A 83 5.04 -6.00 4.29
N PHE A 84 4.96 -4.96 5.12
CA PHE A 84 3.96 -3.91 5.04
C PHE A 84 4.61 -2.69 4.41
N TYR A 85 3.88 -2.04 3.50
CA TYR A 85 4.37 -0.87 2.78
C TYR A 85 3.45 0.31 3.02
N ALA A 86 4.07 1.43 3.37
CA ALA A 86 3.38 2.69 3.55
C ALA A 86 4.02 3.76 2.70
N VAL A 87 3.20 4.70 2.23
CA VAL A 87 3.63 5.83 1.42
C VAL A 87 3.15 7.11 2.06
N ALA A 88 4.04 8.10 2.13
CA ALA A 88 3.69 9.47 2.44
C ALA A 88 3.92 10.34 1.21
N SER A 89 3.01 11.27 0.93
CA SER A 89 3.21 12.28 -0.11
C SER A 89 4.12 13.39 0.39
N ARG A 90 4.85 14.03 -0.52
CA ARG A 90 5.68 15.20 -0.22
C ARG A 90 5.24 16.38 -1.08
N LYS A 91 5.11 17.55 -0.45
CA LYS A 91 4.87 18.83 -1.11
C LYS A 91 5.74 19.91 -0.46
N GLU A 92 6.51 20.64 -1.25
CA GLU A 92 7.35 21.76 -0.77
C GLU A 92 8.28 21.36 0.40
N GLY A 93 8.83 20.14 0.35
CA GLY A 93 9.70 19.61 1.40
C GLY A 93 8.98 19.13 2.66
N LYS A 94 7.65 19.29 2.76
CA LYS A 94 6.84 18.73 3.84
C LYS A 94 6.30 17.35 3.47
N GLU A 95 6.39 16.42 4.39
CA GLU A 95 5.85 15.06 4.27
C GLU A 95 4.46 14.98 4.92
N SER A 96 3.54 14.24 4.30
CA SER A 96 2.23 13.92 4.87
C SER A 96 2.31 12.80 5.90
N GLU A 97 1.18 12.46 6.51
CA GLU A 97 1.06 11.20 7.25
C GLU A 97 1.31 9.98 6.35
N LYS A 98 1.84 8.91 6.96
CA LYS A 98 2.09 7.64 6.28
C LYS A 98 0.77 6.91 6.08
N SER A 99 0.55 6.45 4.86
CA SER A 99 -0.64 5.67 4.50
C SER A 99 -0.22 4.25 4.16
N LEU A 100 -0.79 3.25 4.84
CA LEU A 100 -0.58 1.84 4.49
C LEU A 100 -1.18 1.59 3.11
N ILE A 101 -0.34 1.27 2.12
CA ILE A 101 -0.77 0.98 0.75
C ILE A 101 -0.96 -0.51 0.51
N GLY A 102 -0.37 -1.38 1.34
CA GLY A 102 -0.58 -2.81 1.22
C GLY A 102 0.46 -3.64 1.95
N MET A 103 0.29 -4.95 1.87
CA MET A 103 1.25 -5.93 2.34
C MET A 103 1.52 -6.96 1.25
N ALA A 104 2.73 -7.51 1.22
CA ALA A 104 3.12 -8.55 0.29
C ALA A 104 4.05 -9.54 1.00
N ALA A 105 3.85 -10.84 0.75
CA ALA A 105 4.80 -11.85 1.19
C ALA A 105 5.85 -12.10 0.10
N ASN A 106 7.12 -12.15 0.50
CA ASN A 106 8.23 -12.56 -0.36
C ASN A 106 8.32 -14.09 -0.41
N SER A 107 7.27 -14.75 -0.91
CA SER A 107 7.17 -16.21 -0.93
C SER A 107 6.80 -16.74 -2.31
N ALA A 108 7.49 -17.80 -2.71
CA ALA A 108 7.38 -18.42 -4.03
C ALA A 108 6.12 -19.25 -4.25
N ASN A 109 5.29 -19.43 -3.22
CA ASN A 109 4.44 -20.61 -3.14
C ASN A 109 3.39 -20.61 -4.28
N LEU A 110 3.70 -21.40 -5.31
CA LEU A 110 2.97 -21.56 -6.56
C LEU A 110 1.67 -22.28 -6.24
N VAL A 111 0.51 -21.67 -6.51
CA VAL A 111 -0.66 -22.51 -6.86
C VAL A 111 -0.68 -22.57 -8.37
N ALA A 112 0.25 -23.33 -8.93
CA ALA A 112 0.19 -23.76 -10.31
C ALA A 112 -0.80 -24.93 -10.38
N GLY A 113 -2.09 -24.58 -10.48
CA GLY A 113 -3.19 -25.52 -10.58
C GLY A 113 -3.46 -26.29 -9.29
N GLY A 114 -4.57 -26.99 -9.27
CA GLY A 114 -4.68 -28.15 -8.39
C GLY A 114 -5.49 -27.92 -7.14
N ASP A 115 -4.88 -27.69 -5.99
CA ASP A 115 -5.43 -28.29 -4.78
C ASP A 115 -5.75 -27.21 -3.75
N PHE A 116 -7.04 -27.01 -3.52
CA PHE A 116 -7.56 -26.31 -2.36
C PHE A 116 -7.24 -27.15 -1.11
N GLU A 117 -6.02 -27.02 -0.59
CA GLU A 117 -5.70 -27.50 0.75
C GLU A 117 -6.31 -26.51 1.74
N MET A 118 -7.46 -26.93 2.24
CA MET A 118 -8.19 -26.31 3.34
C MET A 118 -7.43 -26.63 4.63
N ASP A 119 -6.44 -25.82 5.00
CA ASP A 119 -5.97 -25.77 6.38
C ASP A 119 -5.56 -24.33 6.75
N GLU A 120 -5.95 -23.92 7.95
CA GLU A 120 -5.98 -22.55 8.53
C GLU A 120 -7.19 -21.64 8.15
N PRO A 121 -8.14 -21.38 9.07
CA PRO A 121 -9.21 -20.42 8.87
C PRO A 121 -8.67 -18.99 8.97
N GLY A 122 -8.46 -18.36 7.81
CA GLY A 122 -8.55 -16.90 7.68
C GLY A 122 -7.23 -16.14 7.66
N ALA A 123 -6.42 -16.31 6.62
CA ALA A 123 -5.72 -15.22 5.91
C ALA A 123 -4.87 -15.82 4.78
N THR A 124 -5.39 -15.87 3.56
CA THR A 124 -4.55 -16.15 2.39
C THR A 124 -3.58 -14.98 2.21
N LYS A 125 -2.32 -15.16 2.61
CA LYS A 125 -1.25 -14.16 2.43
C LYS A 125 -1.09 -13.86 0.94
N PRO A 126 -0.96 -12.59 0.50
CA PRO A 126 -0.68 -12.25 -0.89
C PRO A 126 0.69 -12.81 -1.31
N ARG A 127 0.71 -13.72 -2.28
CA ARG A 127 1.87 -14.52 -2.74
C ARG A 127 2.50 -13.92 -4.00
N CYS A 128 3.78 -14.19 -4.22
CA CYS A 128 4.46 -13.79 -5.45
C CYS A 128 3.89 -14.52 -6.66
N PHE A 129 3.68 -13.80 -7.75
CA PHE A 129 3.62 -14.45 -9.05
C PHE A 129 5.05 -14.86 -9.39
N ALA A 130 5.36 -16.16 -9.41
CA ALA A 130 6.59 -16.57 -10.06
C ALA A 130 6.37 -16.41 -11.57
N THR A 131 6.93 -15.37 -12.19
CA THR A 131 7.19 -15.47 -13.61
C THR A 131 8.28 -16.52 -13.77
N MET A 132 7.89 -17.77 -14.05
CA MET A 132 8.84 -18.75 -14.59
C MET A 132 9.27 -18.20 -15.94
N SER A 133 10.33 -17.38 -15.94
CA SER A 133 11.09 -17.10 -17.15
C SER A 133 11.90 -18.36 -17.43
N ASN A 134 11.23 -19.39 -17.98
CA ASN A 134 11.94 -20.49 -18.59
C ASN A 134 12.53 -19.95 -19.89
N GLU A 135 13.83 -20.16 -20.10
CA GLU A 135 14.52 -19.91 -21.37
C GLU A 135 14.01 -20.80 -22.53
N ASP A 136 12.89 -21.51 -22.36
CA ASP A 136 12.39 -22.54 -23.31
C ASP A 136 10.91 -22.40 -23.72
N GLY A 137 10.25 -21.29 -23.39
CA GLY A 137 9.04 -20.84 -24.11
C GLY A 137 7.87 -21.84 -24.29
N ARG A 138 7.65 -22.80 -23.37
CA ARG A 138 6.52 -23.74 -23.48
C ARG A 138 5.80 -23.91 -22.14
N LEU A 139 4.57 -23.40 -22.10
CA LEU A 139 3.66 -23.49 -20.96
C LEU A 139 3.11 -24.92 -20.82
N ARG A 140 3.09 -25.44 -19.59
CA ARG A 140 2.17 -26.49 -19.12
C ARG A 140 1.57 -26.04 -17.81
#